data_AF-A0A511JBA8-F1
#
_entry.id   AF-A0A511JBA8-F1
#
_cell.length_a   1.000
_cell.length_b   1.000
_cell.length_c   1.000
_cell.angle_alpha   90.00
_cell.angle_beta   90.00
_cell.angle_gamma   90.00
#
_symmetry.space_group_name_H-M   'P 1'
#
loop_
_entity.id
_entity.type
_entity.pdbx_description
1 polymer ?
#
loop_
_entity_poly.entity_id
_entity_poly.type
_entity_poly.pdbx_seq_one_letter_code
_entity_poly.pdbx_strand_id
1 'polypeptide(L)'
;MPADDEVERPRGRRRGLAIGAAFAVGATVVGPTAAAEAAVVTAPTLGSGPRSAPSWPGLAAADSSGGVLEVEAAGSSGPVRGTALAMTADGIAVAPLHLVDGASSIHVTDPSSGLRSPASVLVSDPRADVAVLRIETTGLLEPATLVSRVEDA
;
A
#
# COMPACT_ATOMS: atom_id res chain seq x y z
N MET A 1 -41.02 16.83 52.68
CA MET A 1 -40.94 16.16 53.99
C MET A 1 -42.30 15.52 54.27
N PRO A 2 -42.41 14.19 54.46
CA PRO A 2 -41.46 13.13 54.05
C PRO A 2 -41.37 13.10 52.49
N ALA A 3 -41.27 12.04 51.68
CA ALA A 3 -41.18 10.57 51.82
C ALA A 3 -40.52 10.02 50.53
N ASP A 4 -40.29 8.73 50.31
CA ASP A 4 -39.76 7.60 51.11
C ASP A 4 -40.29 6.31 50.45
N ASP A 5 -39.43 5.59 49.73
CA ASP A 5 -39.33 4.13 49.87
C ASP A 5 -37.99 3.65 49.26
N GLU A 6 -37.06 3.20 50.13
CA GLU A 6 -35.88 2.43 49.70
C GLU A 6 -36.23 0.94 49.76
N VAL A 7 -35.82 0.16 48.76
CA VAL A 7 -35.79 -1.31 48.89
C VAL A 7 -34.34 -1.80 48.93
N GLU A 8 -34.00 -2.41 50.06
CA GLU A 8 -32.65 -2.72 50.52
C GLU A 8 -31.77 -3.59 49.60
N ARG A 9 -30.45 -3.49 49.82
CA ARG A 9 -29.46 -4.50 49.39
C ARG A 9 -29.11 -5.45 50.55
N PRO A 10 -29.27 -6.78 50.40
CA PRO A 10 -28.58 -7.75 51.25
C PRO A 10 -27.08 -7.83 50.91
N ARG A 11 -26.21 -7.80 51.92
CA ARG A 11 -24.76 -8.07 51.77
C ARG A 11 -24.46 -9.55 52.08
N GLY A 12 -23.84 -10.29 51.16
CA GLY A 12 -23.45 -11.70 51.34
C GLY A 12 -21.94 -11.95 51.16
N ARG A 13 -21.30 -12.67 52.10
CA ARG A 13 -19.82 -12.82 52.20
C ARG A 13 -19.43 -14.24 52.64
N ARG A 14 -18.59 -14.93 51.85
CA ARG A 14 -17.60 -16.03 52.12
C ARG A 14 -17.27 -16.69 50.76
N ARG A 15 -16.03 -17.05 50.36
CA ARG A 15 -14.91 -17.84 50.94
C ARG A 15 -15.13 -19.37 50.89
N GLY A 16 -14.16 -20.08 50.27
CA GLY A 16 -14.13 -21.54 50.09
C GLY A 16 -14.62 -21.96 48.69
N LEU A 17 -14.17 -23.09 48.10
CA LEU A 17 -13.09 -24.03 48.46
C LEU A 17 -12.60 -24.72 47.17
N ALA A 18 -11.35 -25.18 47.10
CA ALA A 18 -10.85 -25.92 45.94
C ALA A 18 -11.21 -27.41 46.00
N ILE A 19 -11.82 -27.93 44.92
CA ILE A 19 -11.94 -29.35 44.58
C ILE A 19 -11.75 -29.45 43.05
N GLY A 20 -10.96 -30.34 42.47
CA GLY A 20 -10.19 -31.43 43.07
C GLY A 20 -10.63 -32.82 42.60
N ALA A 21 -10.82 -33.02 41.29
CA ALA A 21 -11.14 -34.31 40.69
C ALA A 21 -10.32 -34.50 39.40
N ALA A 22 -9.48 -35.54 39.37
CA ALA A 22 -8.75 -35.95 38.18
C ALA A 22 -9.48 -37.11 37.49
N PHE A 23 -9.54 -37.08 36.16
CA PHE A 23 -9.88 -38.25 35.34
C PHE A 23 -8.81 -38.43 34.28
N ALA A 24 -8.13 -39.58 34.31
CA ALA A 24 -7.06 -39.93 33.39
C ALA A 24 -7.42 -41.22 32.63
N VAL A 25 -8.08 -41.05 31.49
CA VAL A 25 -8.27 -42.06 30.43
C VAL A 25 -8.18 -41.31 29.10
N GLY A 26 -7.47 -41.77 28.08
CA GLY A 26 -6.68 -43.01 28.00
C GLY A 26 -6.57 -43.54 26.57
N ALA A 27 -6.17 -42.69 25.61
CA ALA A 27 -6.01 -43.09 24.21
C ALA A 27 -4.91 -42.27 23.51
N THR A 28 -3.69 -42.80 23.43
CA THR A 28 -2.61 -42.22 22.63
C THR A 28 -2.80 -42.57 21.16
N VAL A 29 -3.50 -41.71 20.41
CA VAL A 29 -3.50 -41.81 18.94
C VAL A 29 -2.13 -41.42 18.43
N VAL A 30 -1.30 -42.40 18.12
CA VAL A 30 -0.06 -42.22 17.36
C VAL A 30 -0.44 -41.92 15.91
N GLY A 31 -0.73 -40.65 15.63
CA GLY A 31 -0.97 -40.20 14.27
C GLY A 31 0.33 -40.26 13.47
N PRO A 32 0.32 -40.73 12.21
CA PRO A 32 1.40 -40.42 11.30
C PRO A 32 1.38 -38.90 11.08
N THR A 33 2.40 -38.20 11.58
CA THR A 33 2.67 -36.83 11.16
C THR A 33 3.10 -36.88 9.70
N ALA A 34 2.13 -36.81 8.80
CA ALA A 34 2.37 -36.55 7.39
C ALA A 34 2.98 -35.16 7.30
N ALA A 35 4.31 -35.10 7.37
CA ALA A 35 5.08 -33.93 7.01
C ALA A 35 4.78 -33.67 5.54
N ALA A 36 3.86 -32.73 5.29
CA ALA A 36 3.74 -32.12 3.99
C ALA A 36 5.06 -31.39 3.75
N GLU A 37 5.99 -32.05 3.06
CA GLU A 37 7.19 -31.40 2.57
C GLU A 37 6.73 -30.26 1.68
N ALA A 38 6.79 -29.05 2.22
CA ALA A 38 6.60 -27.83 1.47
C ALA A 38 7.75 -27.78 0.47
N ALA A 39 7.51 -28.35 -0.71
CA ALA A 39 8.46 -28.41 -1.79
C ALA A 39 9.01 -27.00 -1.98
N VAL A 40 10.32 -26.84 -1.72
CA VAL A 40 10.97 -25.54 -1.83
C VAL A 40 11.05 -25.23 -3.31
N VAL A 41 9.98 -24.62 -3.82
CA VAL A 41 9.95 -23.97 -5.12
C VAL A 41 10.91 -22.81 -4.99
N THR A 42 12.16 -23.08 -5.31
CA THR A 42 13.22 -22.08 -5.44
C THR A 42 12.79 -21.12 -6.55
N ALA A 43 12.05 -20.08 -6.15
CA ALA A 43 11.73 -18.98 -7.03
C ALA A 43 13.04 -18.49 -7.64
N PRO A 44 13.09 -18.24 -8.96
CA PRO A 44 14.32 -17.82 -9.60
C PRO A 44 14.81 -16.54 -8.89
N THR A 45 16.05 -16.57 -8.39
CA THR A 45 16.67 -15.43 -7.73
C THR A 45 16.92 -14.34 -8.76
N LEU A 46 15.87 -13.58 -9.09
CA LEU A 46 15.95 -12.35 -9.85
C LEU A 46 16.87 -11.42 -9.06
N GLY A 47 18.10 -11.24 -9.54
CA GLY A 47 19.15 -10.56 -8.81
C GLY A 47 18.69 -9.19 -8.34
N SER A 48 18.85 -8.91 -7.04
CA SER A 48 18.33 -7.70 -6.38
C SER A 48 19.09 -6.41 -6.73
N GLY A 49 19.75 -6.39 -7.89
CA GLY A 49 20.29 -5.16 -8.49
C GLY A 49 19.22 -4.40 -9.28
N PRO A 50 19.46 -3.12 -9.61
CA PRO A 50 18.56 -2.38 -10.49
C PRO A 50 18.43 -3.08 -11.84
N ARG A 51 17.20 -3.28 -12.31
CA ARG A 51 16.93 -3.84 -13.64
C ARG A 51 17.31 -2.78 -14.68
N SER A 52 18.47 -2.96 -15.32
CA SER A 52 18.87 -2.10 -16.43
C SER A 52 17.79 -2.11 -17.52
N ALA A 53 17.28 -0.95 -17.88
CA ALA A 53 16.40 -0.82 -19.03
C ALA A 53 17.16 -1.22 -20.32
N PRO A 54 16.47 -1.73 -21.35
CA PRO A 54 17.08 -1.86 -22.67
C PRO A 54 17.45 -0.47 -23.22
N SER A 55 18.47 -0.39 -24.06
CA SER A 55 18.84 0.84 -24.75
C SER A 55 17.84 1.12 -25.88
N TRP A 56 17.11 2.24 -25.79
CA TRP A 56 16.13 2.67 -26.79
C TRP A 56 16.78 3.65 -27.78
N PRO A 57 16.96 3.31 -29.07
CA PRO A 57 17.65 4.20 -30.02
C PRO A 57 16.95 5.56 -30.18
N GLY A 58 17.58 6.62 -29.69
CA GLY A 58 17.04 7.98 -29.63
C GLY A 58 16.83 8.50 -28.20
N LEU A 59 16.57 7.61 -27.24
CA LEU A 59 16.80 7.90 -25.83
C LEU A 59 18.23 7.47 -25.50
N ALA A 60 19.16 8.42 -25.57
CA ALA A 60 20.40 8.28 -24.80
C ALA A 60 20.06 8.10 -23.31
N ALA A 61 20.95 7.50 -22.54
CA ALA A 61 20.79 7.35 -21.09
C ALA A 61 21.00 8.68 -20.35
N ALA A 62 20.15 9.66 -20.63
CA ALA A 62 19.74 10.63 -19.60
C ALA A 62 19.07 9.85 -18.47
N ASP A 63 19.21 10.32 -17.23
CA ASP A 63 18.74 9.58 -16.06
C ASP A 63 17.23 9.32 -16.13
N SER A 64 16.86 8.08 -16.47
CA SER A 64 15.47 7.66 -16.71
C SER A 64 14.60 7.62 -15.44
N SER A 65 15.18 8.03 -14.30
CA SER A 65 14.51 8.32 -13.03
C SER A 65 14.09 9.78 -12.88
N GLY A 66 14.57 10.70 -13.74
CA GLY A 66 14.27 12.12 -13.67
C GLY A 66 12.77 12.40 -13.78
N GLY A 67 12.19 12.92 -12.71
CA GLY A 67 10.74 13.14 -12.58
C GLY A 67 9.87 11.89 -12.48
N VAL A 68 10.42 10.71 -12.19
CA VAL A 68 9.64 9.50 -11.87
C VAL A 68 9.30 9.50 -10.38
N LEU A 69 8.01 9.37 -10.06
CA LEU A 69 7.49 9.39 -8.69
C LEU A 69 6.84 8.03 -8.35
N GLU A 70 6.95 7.58 -7.10
CA GLU A 70 6.13 6.47 -6.60
C GLU A 70 4.74 6.98 -6.18
N VAL A 71 3.69 6.18 -6.41
CA VAL A 71 2.32 6.47 -5.97
C VAL A 71 1.79 5.33 -5.12
N GLU A 72 1.21 5.68 -3.97
CA GLU A 72 0.38 4.77 -3.17
C GLU A 72 -1.04 5.34 -3.09
N ALA A 73 -2.00 4.62 -3.66
CA ALA A 73 -3.42 4.93 -3.61
C ALA A 73 -4.13 3.91 -2.74
N ALA A 74 -5.04 4.34 -1.87
CA ALA A 74 -5.81 3.48 -0.99
C ALA A 74 -7.31 3.66 -1.23
N GLY A 75 -8.03 2.55 -1.39
CA GLY A 75 -9.49 2.51 -1.53
C GLY A 75 -10.12 1.36 -0.75
N SER A 76 -11.39 1.07 -1.02
CA SER A 76 -12.13 -0.02 -0.36
C SER A 76 -11.53 -1.41 -0.62
N SER A 77 -10.85 -1.60 -1.74
CA SER A 77 -10.14 -2.84 -2.13
C SER A 77 -8.75 -2.99 -1.48
N GLY A 78 -8.31 -2.03 -0.66
CA GLY A 78 -6.96 -1.97 -0.09
C GLY A 78 -6.03 -0.98 -0.80
N PRO A 79 -4.72 -0.99 -0.47
CA PRO A 79 -3.72 -0.15 -1.11
C PRO A 79 -3.20 -0.74 -2.41
N VAL A 80 -3.03 0.12 -3.42
CA VAL A 80 -2.37 -0.15 -4.70
C VAL A 80 -1.13 0.74 -4.81
N ARG A 81 -0.05 0.21 -5.40
CA ARG A 81 1.17 0.97 -5.66
C ARG A 81 1.53 0.95 -7.14
N GLY A 82 2.07 2.06 -7.62
CA GLY A 82 2.51 2.25 -9.01
C GLY A 82 3.40 3.49 -9.13
N THR A 83 3.46 4.08 -10.31
CA THR A 83 4.29 5.26 -10.60
C THR A 83 3.51 6.38 -11.27
N ALA A 84 4.05 7.59 -11.18
CA ALA A 84 3.62 8.77 -11.91
C ALA A 84 4.83 9.49 -12.51
N LEU A 85 4.59 10.39 -13.47
CA LEU A 85 5.59 11.29 -14.03
C LEU A 85 5.27 12.73 -13.62
N ALA A 86 6.23 13.44 -13.03
CA ALA A 86 6.13 14.86 -12.75
C ALA A 86 6.14 15.65 -14.08
N MET A 87 5.13 16.48 -14.31
CA MET A 87 5.01 17.35 -15.50
C MET A 87 5.47 18.78 -15.20
N THR A 88 5.37 19.23 -13.94
CA THR A 88 5.87 20.55 -13.50
C THR A 88 6.51 20.46 -12.12
N ALA A 89 7.42 21.40 -11.85
CA ALA A 89 8.09 21.48 -10.55
C ALA A 89 7.12 21.83 -9.40
N ASP A 90 6.02 22.53 -9.70
CA ASP A 90 4.99 22.97 -8.74
C ASP A 90 3.96 21.90 -8.35
N GLY A 91 4.24 20.62 -8.67
CA GLY A 91 3.42 19.48 -8.24
C GLY A 91 2.27 19.11 -9.18
N ILE A 92 2.39 19.31 -10.51
CA ILE A 92 1.52 18.62 -11.47
C ILE A 92 2.20 17.33 -11.92
N ALA A 93 1.47 16.21 -11.87
CA ALA A 93 1.96 14.90 -12.33
C ALA A 93 0.89 14.15 -13.15
N VAL A 94 1.31 13.13 -13.88
CA VAL A 94 0.45 12.23 -14.65
C VAL A 94 0.64 10.78 -14.18
N ALA A 95 -0.46 10.09 -13.93
CA ALA A 95 -0.51 8.69 -13.52
C ALA A 95 -1.52 7.91 -14.38
N PRO A 96 -1.47 6.56 -14.42
CA PRO A 96 -2.55 5.76 -14.97
C PRO A 96 -3.87 5.99 -14.20
N LEU A 97 -5.02 6.00 -14.88
CA LEU A 97 -6.30 6.19 -14.19
C LEU A 97 -6.63 5.00 -13.29
N HIS A 98 -6.40 3.77 -13.75
CA HIS A 98 -6.65 2.55 -12.97
C HIS A 98 -5.87 2.46 -11.65
N LEU A 99 -4.82 3.28 -11.48
CA LEU A 99 -4.03 3.35 -10.24
C LEU A 99 -4.69 4.24 -9.17
N VAL A 100 -5.55 5.19 -9.58
CA VAL A 100 -6.13 6.21 -8.68
C VAL A 100 -7.66 6.25 -8.68
N ASP A 101 -8.33 5.55 -9.60
CA ASP A 101 -9.78 5.42 -9.61
C ASP A 101 -10.29 4.69 -8.36
N GLY A 102 -11.42 5.16 -7.82
CA GLY A 102 -11.99 4.66 -6.55
C GLY A 102 -11.14 4.89 -5.29
N ALA A 103 -10.00 5.56 -5.37
CA ALA A 103 -9.14 5.83 -4.21
C ALA A 103 -9.75 6.91 -3.30
N SER A 104 -9.75 6.65 -1.98
CA SER A 104 -10.13 7.62 -0.95
C SER A 104 -8.93 8.39 -0.38
N SER A 105 -7.70 7.95 -0.68
CA SER A 105 -6.46 8.65 -0.37
C SER A 105 -5.41 8.33 -1.43
N ILE A 106 -4.68 9.36 -1.88
CA ILE A 106 -3.54 9.22 -2.80
C ILE A 106 -2.35 9.93 -2.16
N HIS A 107 -1.22 9.24 -2.08
CA HIS A 107 0.07 9.80 -1.68
C HIS A 107 1.09 9.55 -2.78
N VAL A 108 1.95 10.54 -3.00
CA VAL A 108 3.04 10.47 -3.97
C VAL A 108 4.36 10.65 -3.21
N THR A 109 5.33 9.80 -3.50
CA THR A 109 6.69 9.88 -2.94
C THR A 109 7.66 10.22 -4.07
N ASP A 110 8.40 11.30 -3.90
CA ASP A 110 9.57 11.59 -4.74
C ASP A 110 10.76 10.73 -4.24
N PRO A 111 11.30 9.81 -5.06
CA PRO A 111 12.42 8.95 -4.66
C PRO A 111 13.76 9.70 -4.56
N SER A 112 13.88 10.92 -5.12
CA SER A 112 15.12 11.72 -5.08
C SER A 112 15.30 12.45 -3.75
N SER A 113 14.23 13.04 -3.19
CA SER A 113 14.23 13.69 -1.88
C SER A 113 13.70 12.83 -0.73
N GLY A 114 12.98 11.75 -1.04
CA GLY A 114 12.21 10.97 -0.07
C GLY A 114 10.94 11.66 0.45
N LEU A 115 10.57 12.82 -0.11
CA LEU A 115 9.39 13.57 0.31
C LEU A 115 8.11 12.84 -0.10
N ARG A 116 7.23 12.56 0.89
CA ARG A 116 5.89 12.02 0.68
C ARG A 116 4.85 13.11 0.87
N SER A 117 4.09 13.40 -0.17
CA SER A 117 3.00 14.39 -0.19
C SER A 117 1.65 13.73 -0.51
N PRO A 118 0.52 14.27 0.02
CA PRO A 118 -0.79 13.89 -0.46
C PRO A 118 -1.04 14.46 -1.87
N ALA A 119 -1.95 13.83 -2.61
CA ALA A 119 -2.34 14.27 -3.94
C ALA A 119 -3.85 14.14 -4.19
N SER A 120 -4.35 14.89 -5.16
CA SER A 120 -5.74 14.86 -5.63
C SER A 120 -5.79 14.77 -7.16
N VAL A 121 -6.85 14.15 -7.70
CA VAL A 121 -7.08 14.10 -9.15
C VAL A 121 -7.68 15.44 -9.60
N LEU A 122 -7.05 16.10 -10.58
CA LEU A 122 -7.56 17.31 -11.23
C LEU A 122 -8.47 16.98 -12.42
N VAL A 123 -8.02 16.05 -13.26
CA VAL A 123 -8.65 15.66 -14.54
C VAL A 123 -8.36 14.17 -14.78
N SER A 124 -9.29 13.45 -15.40
CA SER A 124 -9.08 12.09 -15.90
C SER A 124 -9.67 11.91 -17.29
N ASP A 125 -9.07 11.02 -18.09
CA ASP A 125 -9.66 10.49 -19.32
C ASP A 125 -9.64 8.95 -19.28
N PRO A 126 -10.80 8.29 -19.08
CA PRO A 126 -10.90 6.83 -19.07
C PRO A 126 -10.73 6.19 -20.45
N ARG A 127 -10.66 6.96 -21.55
CA ARG A 127 -10.34 6.43 -22.89
C ARG A 127 -8.84 6.20 -23.07
N ALA A 128 -8.02 7.00 -22.40
CA ALA A 128 -6.56 6.94 -22.45
C ALA A 128 -5.95 6.22 -21.25
N ASP A 129 -6.76 5.88 -20.23
CA ASP A 129 -6.30 5.40 -18.91
C ASP A 129 -5.33 6.40 -18.24
N VAL A 130 -5.69 7.69 -18.25
CA VAL A 130 -4.84 8.79 -17.75
C VAL A 130 -5.55 9.58 -16.66
N ALA A 131 -4.82 9.90 -15.59
CA ALA A 131 -5.20 10.87 -14.56
C ALA A 131 -4.11 11.93 -14.38
N VAL A 132 -4.51 13.20 -14.33
CA VAL A 132 -3.65 14.34 -13.96
C VAL A 132 -3.82 14.60 -12.47
N LEU A 133 -2.72 14.58 -11.72
CA LEU A 133 -2.68 14.76 -10.28
C LEU A 133 -2.15 16.15 -9.90
N ARG A 134 -2.71 16.74 -8.85
CA ARG A 134 -2.08 17.81 -8.07
C ARG A 134 -1.48 17.22 -6.81
N ILE A 135 -0.19 17.45 -6.62
CA ILE A 135 0.58 17.05 -5.44
C ILE A 135 0.74 18.27 -4.52
N GLU A 136 0.49 18.10 -3.23
CA GLU A 136 0.72 19.12 -2.22
C GLU A 136 2.17 19.04 -1.70
N THR A 137 3.11 19.41 -2.57
CA THR A 137 4.55 19.43 -2.27
C THR A 137 4.98 20.73 -1.61
N THR A 138 5.93 20.64 -0.67
CA THR A 138 6.62 21.77 -0.05
C THR A 138 7.98 22.08 -0.70
N GLY A 139 8.45 21.21 -1.59
CA GLY A 139 9.65 21.39 -2.41
C GLY A 139 9.34 21.34 -3.91
N LEU A 140 10.33 21.64 -4.74
CA LEU A 140 10.22 21.52 -6.20
C LEU A 140 10.44 20.07 -6.62
N LEU A 141 9.62 19.58 -7.55
CA LEU A 141 9.85 18.31 -8.25
C LEU A 141 10.77 18.53 -9.47
N GLU A 142 11.53 17.52 -9.85
CA GLU A 142 12.17 17.46 -11.17
C GLU A 142 11.11 17.09 -12.24
N PRO A 143 10.91 17.86 -13.32
CA PRO A 143 9.98 17.48 -14.38
C PRO A 143 10.56 16.41 -15.33
N ALA A 144 9.77 15.38 -15.64
CA ALA A 144 10.11 14.38 -16.65
C ALA A 144 10.10 15.00 -18.06
N THR A 145 11.15 14.76 -18.85
CA THR A 145 11.25 15.29 -20.22
C THR A 145 10.51 14.41 -21.22
N LEU A 146 9.45 14.96 -21.83
CA LEU A 146 8.73 14.31 -22.93
C LEU A 146 9.37 14.69 -24.29
N VAL A 147 9.95 13.70 -24.98
CA VAL A 147 10.50 13.89 -26.33
C VAL A 147 9.48 13.51 -27.40
N SER A 148 9.27 14.39 -28.38
CA SER A 148 8.53 14.06 -29.60
C SER A 148 9.50 13.55 -30.67
N ARG A 149 9.30 12.32 -31.13
CA ARG A 149 9.84 11.86 -32.41
C ARG A 149 8.77 12.10 -33.48
N VAL A 150 8.99 13.09 -34.33
CA VAL A 150 8.35 13.13 -35.64
C VAL A 150 9.10 12.12 -36.51
N GLU A 151 8.41 11.07 -36.95
CA GLU A 151 8.90 10.22 -38.03
C GLU A 151 8.36 10.82 -39.33
N ASP A 152 9.25 11.40 -40.14
CA ASP A 152 8.92 11.81 -41.51
C ASP A 152 8.55 10.56 -42.33
N ALA A 153 7.41 10.64 -43.05
CA ALA A 153 6.74 9.52 -43.70
C ALA A 153 6.97 9.43 -45.22
#